data_AF-A0A4Y2NRH3-F1
#
_entry.id   AF-A0A4Y2NRH3-F1
#
_cell.length_a   1.000
_cell.length_b   1.000
_cell.length_c   1.000
_cell.angle_alpha   90.00
_cell.angle_beta   90.00
_cell.angle_gamma   90.00
#
_symmetry.space_group_name_H-M   'P 1'
#
loop_
_entity.id
_entity.type
_entity.pdbx_description
1 polymer ?
#
loop_
_entity_poly.entity_id
_entity_poly.type
_entity_poly.pdbx_seq_one_letter_code
_entity_poly.pdbx_strand_id
1 'polypeptide(L)'
;FIKPGGHYIQTKDCSRISATQFTPLFDHPPYSPDLAPSDFHLFLKLKEFLGGKRFGSNEELENAVTTWLNELAIEEYDMGILQLVDKYDKCLNVGGDYVESEGSFLYATE
;
A
#
# COMPACT_ATOMS: atom_id res chain seq x y z
N PHE A 1 20.57 -24.37 -24.06
CA PHE A 1 20.58 -23.09 -24.80
C PHE A 1 19.28 -22.37 -24.49
N ILE A 2 19.30 -21.44 -23.54
CA ILE A 2 18.17 -20.57 -23.21
C ILE A 2 18.34 -19.29 -24.03
N LYS A 3 17.29 -18.87 -24.74
CA LYS A 3 17.20 -17.51 -25.30
C LYS A 3 16.28 -16.67 -24.41
N PRO A 4 16.62 -15.41 -24.09
CA PRO A 4 15.74 -14.50 -23.38
C PRO A 4 14.85 -13.77 -24.40
N GLY A 5 13.55 -13.69 -24.13
CA GLY A 5 12.59 -12.94 -24.94
C GLY A 5 11.38 -12.62 -24.09
N GLY A 6 11.26 -11.35 -23.70
CA GLY A 6 10.19 -10.84 -22.84
C GLY A 6 8.82 -11.12 -23.43
N HIS A 7 7.93 -11.66 -22.60
CA HIS A 7 6.52 -11.79 -22.93
C HIS A 7 5.81 -10.48 -22.60
N TYR A 8 5.50 -9.71 -23.63
CA TYR A 8 4.60 -8.56 -23.55
C TYR A 8 3.16 -9.10 -23.45
N ILE A 9 2.41 -8.70 -22.41
CA ILE A 9 1.02 -9.14 -22.21
C ILE A 9 0.14 -8.41 -23.24
N GLN A 10 -0.51 -9.18 -24.12
CA GLN A 10 -1.45 -8.66 -25.11
C GLN A 10 -2.77 -8.27 -24.43
N THR A 11 -3.10 -6.97 -24.42
CA THR A 11 -4.43 -6.47 -24.03
C THR A 11 -5.41 -6.74 -25.16
N LYS A 12 -6.23 -7.77 -25.01
CA LYS A 12 -7.36 -8.06 -25.91
C LYS A 12 -8.64 -7.49 -25.31
N ASP A 13 -9.02 -6.35 -25.88
CA ASP A 13 -10.37 -5.78 -26.04
C ASP A 13 -11.29 -5.68 -24.82
N CYS A 14 -11.29 -4.52 -24.16
CA CYS A 14 -12.35 -4.09 -23.24
C CYS A 14 -13.30 -3.11 -23.95
N SER A 15 -14.25 -3.62 -24.72
CA SER A 15 -15.31 -2.82 -25.34
C SER A 15 -16.54 -2.76 -24.42
N ARG A 16 -16.49 -1.86 -23.42
CA ARG A 16 -17.66 -1.20 -22.79
C ARG A 16 -17.20 -0.17 -21.75
N ILE A 17 -16.94 1.03 -22.22
CA ILE A 17 -16.50 2.14 -21.39
C ILE A 17 -17.74 2.84 -20.81
N SER A 18 -18.04 2.60 -19.53
CA SER A 18 -18.81 3.55 -18.71
C SER A 18 -17.84 4.51 -17.99
N ALA A 19 -18.35 5.61 -17.46
CA ALA A 19 -17.64 6.81 -16.96
C ALA A 19 -16.63 6.63 -15.80
N THR A 20 -15.95 5.50 -15.71
CA THR A 20 -14.85 5.16 -14.79
C THR A 20 -13.46 5.35 -15.41
N GLN A 21 -13.37 5.84 -16.65
CA GLN A 21 -12.13 5.88 -17.43
C GLN A 21 -11.31 7.18 -17.22
N PHE A 22 -10.89 7.47 -15.99
CA PHE A 22 -9.84 8.48 -15.74
C PHE A 22 -8.83 8.12 -14.65
N THR A 23 -9.01 7.01 -13.94
CA THR A 23 -7.93 6.48 -13.09
C THR A 23 -7.17 5.42 -13.89
N PRO A 24 -5.88 5.64 -14.22
CA PRO A 24 -5.05 4.53 -14.67
C PRO A 24 -5.10 3.45 -13.59
N LEU A 25 -5.63 2.27 -13.93
CA LEU A 25 -5.63 1.13 -13.03
C LEU A 25 -4.17 0.77 -12.80
N PHE A 26 -3.71 0.97 -11.57
CA PHE A 26 -2.36 0.60 -11.20
C PHE A 26 -2.31 -0.92 -11.05
N ASP A 27 -1.55 -1.60 -11.90
CA ASP A 27 -1.41 -3.05 -11.85
C ASP A 27 -0.78 -3.45 -10.51
N HIS A 28 -1.61 -3.98 -9.62
CA HIS A 28 -1.21 -4.42 -8.30
C HIS A 28 -1.00 -5.94 -8.31
N PRO A 29 0.24 -6.43 -8.12
CA PRO A 29 0.50 -7.86 -8.05
C PRO A 29 -0.23 -8.51 -6.86
N PRO A 30 -0.66 -9.77 -6.98
CA PRO A 30 -1.32 -10.47 -5.89
C PRO A 30 -0.35 -10.65 -4.71
N TYR A 31 -0.85 -10.46 -3.49
CA TYR A 31 -0.10 -10.61 -2.22
C TYR A 31 1.08 -9.66 -2.02
N SER A 32 1.01 -8.42 -2.52
CA SER A 32 2.06 -7.40 -2.36
C SER A 32 1.64 -6.24 -1.43
N PRO A 33 1.46 -6.48 -0.12
CA PRO A 33 1.13 -5.41 0.83
C PRO A 33 2.26 -4.37 0.94
N ASP A 34 3.48 -4.75 0.57
CA ASP A 34 4.65 -3.87 0.48
C ASP A 34 4.52 -2.81 -0.63
N LEU A 35 3.60 -3.00 -1.58
CA LEU A 35 3.29 -2.08 -2.68
C LEU A 35 1.96 -1.33 -2.48
N ALA A 36 1.27 -1.53 -1.35
CA ALA A 36 0.06 -0.81 -1.02
C ALA A 36 0.36 0.29 0.02
N PRO A 37 0.31 1.60 -0.33
CA PRO A 37 0.55 2.69 0.61
C PRO A 37 -0.36 2.66 1.84
N SER A 38 -1.57 2.13 1.70
CA SER A 38 -2.46 1.89 2.83
C SER A 38 -1.84 0.94 3.86
N ASP A 39 -1.24 -0.16 3.40
CA ASP A 39 -0.77 -1.24 4.26
C ASP A 39 0.58 -0.92 4.89
N PHE A 40 1.54 -0.43 4.11
CA PHE A 40 2.90 -0.16 4.63
C PHE A 40 3.07 1.22 5.27
N HIS A 41 2.10 2.13 5.14
CA HIS A 41 2.24 3.49 5.67
C HIS A 41 1.06 3.89 6.55
N LEU A 42 -0.14 4.03 5.98
CA LEU A 42 -1.30 4.58 6.69
C LEU A 42 -1.75 3.66 7.84
N PHE A 43 -1.89 2.36 7.59
CA PHE A 43 -2.34 1.40 8.59
C PHE A 43 -1.31 1.09 9.65
N LEU A 44 -0.01 1.24 9.35
CA LEU A 44 1.02 1.16 10.39
C LEU A 44 0.83 2.28 11.42
N LYS A 45 0.68 3.53 10.96
CA LYS A 45 0.45 4.68 11.83
C LYS A 45 -0.89 4.60 12.55
N LEU A 46 -1.93 4.12 11.86
CA LEU A 46 -3.23 3.90 12.50
C LEU A 46 -3.13 2.83 13.59
N LYS A 47 -2.39 1.75 13.37
CA LYS A 47 -2.17 0.70 14.36
C LYS A 47 -1.42 1.23 15.58
N GLU A 48 -0.41 2.09 15.38
CA GLU A 48 0.28 2.79 16.47
C GLU A 48 -0.68 3.70 17.25
N PHE A 49 -1.52 4.45 16.54
CA PHE A 49 -2.55 5.29 17.17
C PHE A 49 -3.56 4.46 17.97
N LEU A 50 -4.03 3.33 17.44
CA LEU A 50 -5.00 2.46 18.12
C LEU A 50 -4.36 1.62 19.24
N GLY A 51 -3.04 1.48 19.23
CA GLY A 51 -2.28 0.70 20.20
C GLY A 51 -2.63 1.06 21.64
N GLY A 52 -3.09 0.06 22.40
CA GLY A 52 -3.42 0.22 23.83
C GLY A 52 -4.71 0.98 24.15
N LYS A 53 -5.44 1.49 23.14
CA LYS A 53 -6.75 2.14 23.36
C LYS A 53 -7.87 1.10 23.47
N ARG A 54 -8.83 1.37 24.35
CA ARG A 54 -10.07 0.60 24.47
C ARG A 54 -11.23 1.54 24.23
N PHE A 55 -12.13 1.15 23.34
CA PHE A 55 -13.33 1.90 23.00
C PHE A 55 -14.55 1.16 23.57
N GLY A 56 -15.50 1.91 24.12
CA GLY A 56 -16.74 1.37 24.70
C GLY A 56 -17.82 1.08 23.66
N SER A 57 -17.73 1.68 22.47
CA SER A 57 -18.66 1.45 21.37
C SER A 57 -17.99 1.61 20.00
N ASN A 58 -18.65 1.13 18.95
CA ASN A 58 -18.21 1.36 17.56
C ASN A 58 -18.24 2.85 17.20
N GLU A 59 -19.24 3.60 17.68
CA GLU A 59 -19.36 5.05 17.44
C GLU A 59 -18.15 5.81 18.02
N GLU A 60 -17.67 5.40 19.19
CA GLU A 60 -16.48 5.99 19.81
C GLU A 60 -15.21 5.70 18.98
N LEU A 61 -15.06 4.46 18.50
CA LEU A 61 -13.96 4.06 17.62
C LEU A 61 -13.99 4.83 16.29
N GLU A 62 -15.16 4.90 15.64
CA GLU A 62 -15.35 5.59 14.36
C GLU A 62 -15.01 7.08 14.49
N ASN A 63 -15.47 7.73 15.57
CA ASN A 63 -15.15 9.13 15.86
C ASN A 63 -13.64 9.31 16.09
N ALA A 64 -13.01 8.45 16.88
CA ALA A 64 -11.57 8.54 17.15
C ALA A 64 -10.71 8.38 15.89
N VAL A 65 -11.06 7.41 15.03
CA VAL A 65 -10.37 7.19 13.74
C VAL A 65 -10.61 8.37 12.79
N THR A 66 -11.83 8.88 12.72
CA THR A 66 -12.18 10.03 11.87
C THR A 66 -11.42 11.28 12.30
N THR A 67 -11.38 11.58 13.60
CA THR A 67 -10.59 12.70 14.14
C THR A 67 -9.11 12.52 13.81
N TRP A 68 -8.55 11.33 14.03
CA TRP A 68 -7.15 11.06 13.72
C TRP A 68 -6.82 11.26 12.23
N LEU A 69 -7.67 10.79 11.31
CA LEU A 69 -7.49 11.00 9.87
C LEU A 69 -7.53 12.48 9.49
N ASN A 70 -8.37 13.28 10.15
CA ASN A 70 -8.48 14.73 9.92
C ASN A 70 -7.30 15.52 10.50
N GLU A 71 -6.69 15.02 11.57
CA GLU A 71 -5.51 15.63 12.19
C GLU A 71 -4.20 15.19 11.53
N LEU A 72 -4.22 14.12 10.72
CA LEU A 72 -3.04 13.64 10.02
C LEU A 72 -2.55 14.68 9.01
N ALA A 73 -1.26 15.02 9.10
CA ALA A 73 -0.65 16.03 8.26
C ALA A 73 -0.67 15.60 6.78
N ILE A 74 -0.86 16.56 5.86
CA ILE A 74 -0.92 16.28 4.41
C ILE A 74 0.38 15.63 3.94
N GLU A 75 1.50 16.05 4.53
CA GLU A 75 2.84 15.55 4.26
C GLU A 75 3.00 14.05 4.55
N GLU A 76 2.21 13.50 5.48
CA GLU A 76 2.21 12.05 5.76
C GLU A 76 1.62 11.26 4.59
N TYR A 77 0.53 11.76 3.99
CA TYR A 77 -0.03 11.16 2.79
C TYR A 77 0.96 11.25 1.62
N ASP A 78 1.58 12.42 1.42
CA ASP A 78 2.60 12.61 0.39
C ASP A 78 3.79 11.68 0.58
N MET A 79 4.28 11.53 1.81
CA MET A 79 5.38 10.61 2.14
C MET A 79 5.03 9.16 1.83
N GLY A 80 3.82 8.69 2.17
CA GLY A 80 3.36 7.33 1.84
C GLY A 80 3.31 7.08 0.33
N ILE A 81 2.87 8.07 -0.46
CA ILE A 81 2.85 7.98 -1.92
C ILE A 81 4.26 8.05 -2.51
N LEU A 82 5.15 8.89 -1.99
CA LEU A 82 6.55 8.96 -2.46
C LEU A 82 7.31 7.66 -2.17
N GLN A 83 7.10 7.04 -1.01
CA GLN A 83 7.69 5.75 -0.67
C GLN A 83 7.28 4.64 -1.64
N LEU A 84 6.12 4.76 -2.30
CA LEU A 84 5.69 3.83 -3.33
C LEU A 84 6.68 3.79 -4.51
N VAL A 85 7.18 4.94 -4.94
CA VAL A 85 8.14 5.04 -6.06
C VAL A 85 9.40 4.23 -5.75
N ASP A 86 9.98 4.45 -4.57
CA ASP A 86 11.18 3.72 -4.12
C ASP A 86 10.95 2.21 -4.00
N LYS A 87 9.75 1.80 -3.57
CA LYS A 87 9.39 0.39 -3.44
C LYS A 87 9.18 -0.29 -4.79
N TYR A 88 8.60 0.42 -5.75
CA TYR A 88 8.49 -0.07 -7.13
C TYR A 88 9.86 -0.22 -7.79
N ASP A 89 10.76 0.75 -7.61
CA ASP A 89 12.14 0.64 -8.11
C ASP A 89 12.87 -0.55 -7.49
N LYS A 90 12.71 -0.79 -6.19
CA LYS A 90 13.27 -1.98 -5.52
C LYS A 90 12.69 -3.28 -6.07
N CYS A 91 11.36 -3.37 -6.22
CA CYS A 91 10.67 -4.54 -6.75
C CYS A 91 11.13 -4.89 -8.18
N LEU A 92 11.31 -3.88 -9.04
CA LEU A 92 11.83 -4.07 -10.40
C LEU A 92 13.28 -4.57 -10.40
N ASN A 93 14.13 -4.05 -9.51
CA ASN A 93 15.54 -4.43 -9.41
C ASN A 93 15.75 -5.87 -8.90
N VAL A 94 14.81 -6.42 -8.11
CA VAL A 94 14.85 -7.82 -7.67
C VAL A 94 14.08 -8.77 -8.60
N GLY A 95 13.61 -8.29 -9.76
CA GLY A 95 12.90 -9.13 -10.72
C GLY A 95 11.48 -9.52 -10.30
N GLY A 96 10.86 -8.76 -9.38
CA GLY A 96 9.51 -9.02 -8.88
C GLY A 96 9.43 -9.96 -7.66
N ASP A 97 10.57 -10.36 -7.09
CA ASP A 97 10.61 -11.08 -5.81
C ASP A 97 10.22 -10.15 -4.63
N TYR A 98 9.69 -10.75 -3.56
CA TYR A 98 9.28 -10.03 -2.35
C TYR A 98 10.48 -9.32 -1.71
N VAL A 99 10.36 -8.00 -1.51
CA VAL A 99 11.34 -7.21 -0.78
C VAL A 99 10.87 -7.05 0.65
N GLU A 100 11.55 -7.73 1.58
CA GLU A 100 11.36 -7.46 3.01
C GLU A 100 11.67 -5.98 3.28
N SER A 101 10.69 -5.24 3.79
CA SER A 101 10.97 -3.90 4.29
C SER A 101 11.68 -4.02 5.64
N GLU A 102 12.95 -3.61 5.69
CA GLU A 102 13.69 -3.31 6.93
C GLU A 102 12.91 -2.29 7.77
N GLY A 103 12.02 -2.79 8.63
CA GLY A 103 11.04 -2.00 9.37
C GLY A 103 10.18 -2.88 10.27
N SER A 104 10.80 -3.89 10.87
CA SER A 104 10.10 -4.96 11.58
C SER A 104 10.90 -5.62 12.70
N PHE A 105 12.02 -5.04 13.13
CA PHE A 105 12.78 -5.60 14.25
C PHE A 105 12.18 -5.27 15.64
N LEU A 106 11.01 -4.63 15.70
CA LEU A 106 10.36 -4.27 16.98
C LEU A 106 9.20 -5.17 17.39
N TYR A 107 8.93 -6.28 16.69
CA TYR A 107 7.92 -7.27 17.12
C TYR A 107 8.50 -8.61 17.59
N ALA A 108 9.80 -8.66 17.90
CA ALA A 108 10.41 -9.79 18.58
C ALA A 108 10.98 -9.34 19.94
N THR A 109 10.13 -9.20 20.95
CA THR A 109 10.46 -9.32 22.38
C THR A 109 9.18 -9.33 23.21
N GLU A 110 8.56 -10.51 23.30
CA GLU A 110 8.16 -11.14 24.58
C GLU A 110 8.12 -12.66 24.39
#